data_AF-A0A3M8FZT0-F1
#
_entry.id   AF-A0A3M8FZT0-F1
#
_cell.length_a   1.000
_cell.length_b   1.000
_cell.length_c   1.000
_cell.angle_alpha   90.00
_cell.angle_beta   90.00
_cell.angle_gamma   90.00
#
_symmetry.space_group_name_H-M   'P 1'
#
loop_
_entity.id
_entity.type
_entity.pdbx_description
1 polymer ?
#
loop_
_entity_poly.entity_id
_entity_poly.type
_entity_poly.pdbx_seq_one_letter_code
_entity_poly.pdbx_strand_id
1 'polypeptide(L)'
;MNYPPKLHQDDNLDHMIEVIKTYPLATVISVKDNQPLITHLPLIYDNEKLIGHIDIYNPQAQLLKDNNEVTILFSGPECYISPTVYGTTQLPTWNYIKVHLKGSVKAIESKAALKQSLITMTEFLEAPDHKYVLEPDNPRLDRNLNYIEMFEITITNWEGKFKLSQDKKPSDIKAAREHLIKTNQDSIRAFLDKVF
;
A
#
# COMPACT_ATOMS: atom_id res chain seq x y z
N MET A 1 -4.21 -21.65 -1.22
CA MET A 1 -5.64 -21.30 -0.98
C MET A 1 -6.23 -20.99 -2.36
N ASN A 2 -7.38 -21.54 -2.75
CA ASN A 2 -7.95 -21.37 -4.11
C ASN A 2 -8.80 -20.08 -4.26
N TYR A 3 -8.46 -19.04 -3.49
CA TYR A 3 -9.22 -17.79 -3.42
C TYR A 3 -8.26 -16.60 -3.50
N PRO A 4 -8.58 -15.53 -4.25
CA PRO A 4 -9.75 -15.41 -5.15
C PRO A 4 -9.66 -16.42 -6.32
N PRO A 5 -10.69 -16.57 -7.17
CA PRO A 5 -10.57 -17.40 -8.38
C PRO A 5 -9.31 -17.07 -9.18
N LYS A 6 -8.68 -18.07 -9.81
CA LYS A 6 -7.37 -17.94 -10.49
C LYS A 6 -7.28 -16.76 -11.47
N LEU A 7 -8.36 -16.46 -12.18
CA LEU A 7 -8.44 -15.31 -13.10
C LEU A 7 -8.23 -13.94 -12.42
N HIS A 8 -8.46 -13.86 -11.11
CA HIS A 8 -8.27 -12.65 -10.30
C HIS A 8 -7.01 -12.71 -9.44
N GLN A 9 -6.22 -13.77 -9.56
CA GLN A 9 -4.90 -13.86 -8.96
C GLN A 9 -3.89 -13.32 -9.96
N ASP A 10 -3.02 -12.42 -9.51
CA ASP A 10 -1.86 -11.97 -10.28
C ASP A 10 -0.60 -12.47 -9.58
N ASP A 11 0.07 -13.43 -10.22
CA ASP A 11 1.30 -14.07 -9.70
C ASP A 11 2.56 -13.36 -10.21
N ASN A 12 2.44 -12.25 -10.97
CA ASN A 12 3.59 -11.50 -11.45
C ASN A 12 4.13 -10.59 -10.34
N LEU A 13 5.31 -10.93 -9.84
CA LEU A 13 5.98 -10.16 -8.79
C LEU A 13 6.20 -8.70 -9.19
N ASP A 14 6.53 -8.43 -10.45
CA ASP A 14 6.76 -7.08 -10.95
C ASP A 14 5.49 -6.23 -10.88
N HIS A 15 4.33 -6.81 -11.17
CA HIS A 15 3.04 -6.12 -11.04
C HIS A 15 2.76 -5.76 -9.57
N MET A 16 3.05 -6.67 -8.64
CA MET A 16 2.82 -6.43 -7.21
C MET A 16 3.78 -5.36 -6.67
N ILE A 17 5.05 -5.39 -7.07
CA ILE A 17 6.03 -4.36 -6.71
C ILE A 17 5.61 -3.00 -7.27
N GLU A 18 5.07 -2.94 -8.50
CA GLU A 18 4.58 -1.69 -9.08
C GLU A 18 3.41 -1.10 -8.27
N VAL A 19 2.51 -1.94 -7.77
CA VAL A 19 1.43 -1.49 -6.87
C VAL A 19 2.00 -0.93 -5.57
N ILE A 20 2.98 -1.60 -4.96
CA ILE A 20 3.63 -1.14 -3.73
C ILE A 20 4.28 0.22 -3.94
N LYS A 21 4.99 0.41 -5.06
CA LYS A 21 5.65 1.67 -5.40
C LYS A 21 4.66 2.79 -5.69
N THR A 22 3.59 2.50 -6.43
CA THR A 22 2.60 3.51 -6.83
C THR A 22 1.67 3.90 -5.68
N TYR A 23 1.37 2.97 -4.76
CA TYR A 23 0.42 3.17 -3.65
C TYR A 23 1.07 2.81 -2.30
N PRO A 24 2.12 3.53 -1.86
CA PRO A 24 3.00 3.10 -0.77
C PRO A 24 2.37 3.20 0.63
N LEU A 25 1.21 3.87 0.78
CA LEU A 25 0.49 3.93 2.05
C LEU A 25 -0.21 2.60 2.31
N ALA A 26 0.48 1.72 3.04
CA ALA A 26 0.01 0.39 3.37
C ALA A 26 -0.92 0.39 4.59
N THR A 27 -1.82 -0.59 4.65
CA THR A 27 -2.48 -1.00 5.89
C THR A 27 -1.66 -2.13 6.53
N VAL A 28 -1.09 -1.88 7.71
CA VAL A 28 -0.28 -2.86 8.45
C VAL A 28 -1.10 -3.43 9.60
N ILE A 29 -1.27 -4.74 9.59
CA ILE A 29 -2.07 -5.49 10.56
C ILE A 29 -1.14 -6.40 11.35
N SER A 30 -1.15 -6.25 12.67
CA SER A 30 -0.56 -7.21 13.60
C SER A 30 -1.62 -7.64 14.62
N VAL A 31 -1.41 -8.77 15.27
CA VAL A 31 -2.41 -9.35 16.20
C VAL A 31 -1.77 -9.55 17.56
N LYS A 32 -2.45 -9.11 18.60
CA LYS A 32 -2.10 -9.38 19.99
C LYS A 32 -3.35 -9.86 20.73
N ASP A 33 -3.27 -10.99 21.42
CA ASP A 33 -4.39 -11.56 22.19
C ASP A 33 -5.68 -11.73 21.35
N ASN A 34 -5.53 -12.17 20.09
CA ASN A 34 -6.59 -12.27 19.09
C ASN A 34 -7.30 -10.94 18.73
N GLN A 35 -6.70 -9.80 19.07
CA GLN A 35 -7.18 -8.48 18.68
C GLN A 35 -6.24 -7.89 17.62
N PRO A 36 -6.75 -7.50 16.43
CA PRO A 36 -5.95 -6.85 15.42
C PRO A 36 -5.66 -5.40 15.82
N LEU A 37 -4.41 -4.99 15.69
CA LEU A 37 -3.99 -3.60 15.66
C LEU A 37 -3.72 -3.22 14.20
N ILE A 38 -4.24 -2.08 13.78
CA ILE A 38 -4.22 -1.65 12.38
C ILE A 38 -3.72 -0.20 12.33
N THR A 39 -2.65 0.02 11.58
CA THR A 39 -2.12 1.36 11.30
C THR A 39 -1.89 1.52 9.80
N HIS A 40 -2.09 2.74 9.31
CA HIS A 40 -1.76 3.11 7.93
C HIS A 40 -0.35 3.71 7.91
N LEU A 41 0.59 3.04 7.25
CA LEU A 41 2.01 3.40 7.25
C LEU A 41 2.54 3.46 5.82
N PRO A 42 3.23 4.55 5.42
CA PRO A 42 4.03 4.54 4.21
C PRO A 42 5.14 3.48 4.34
N LEU A 43 5.22 2.57 3.37
CA LEU A 43 6.25 1.55 3.29
C LEU A 43 6.96 1.63 1.93
N ILE A 44 8.29 1.66 1.96
CA ILE A 44 9.12 1.63 0.75
C ILE A 44 9.63 0.23 0.52
N TYR A 45 9.51 -0.26 -0.72
CA TYR A 45 10.13 -1.50 -1.14
C TYR A 45 11.59 -1.25 -1.55
N ASP A 46 12.53 -1.76 -0.76
CA ASP A 46 13.96 -1.64 -0.99
C ASP A 46 14.66 -2.96 -0.64
N ASN A 47 15.59 -3.41 -1.50
CA ASN A 47 16.38 -4.63 -1.33
C ASN A 47 15.56 -5.84 -0.84
N GLU A 48 14.42 -6.11 -1.51
CA GLU A 48 13.49 -7.21 -1.21
C GLU A 48 12.79 -7.14 0.16
N LYS A 49 12.84 -5.98 0.82
CA LYS A 49 12.18 -5.70 2.10
C LYS A 49 11.23 -4.53 2.00
N LEU A 50 10.33 -4.43 2.96
CA LEU A 50 9.58 -3.19 3.20
C LEU A 50 10.18 -2.44 4.38
N ILE A 51 10.43 -1.16 4.17
CA ILE A 51 11.01 -0.27 5.17
C ILE A 51 9.96 0.75 5.57
N GLY A 52 9.77 0.91 6.88
CA GLY A 52 8.82 1.86 7.45
C GLY A 52 9.27 2.38 8.80
N HIS A 53 8.46 3.29 9.34
CA HIS A 53 8.61 3.77 10.71
C HIS A 53 7.24 3.95 11.35
N ILE A 54 7.19 3.96 12.68
CA ILE A 54 5.96 4.13 13.44
C ILE A 54 6.21 5.03 14.66
N ASP A 55 5.19 5.77 15.09
CA ASP A 55 5.22 6.51 16.36
C ASP A 55 5.41 5.54 17.54
N ILE A 56 6.36 5.83 18.43
CA ILE A 56 6.70 4.97 19.58
C ILE A 56 5.54 4.79 20.57
N TYR A 57 4.58 5.73 20.59
CA TYR A 57 3.40 5.67 21.44
C TYR A 57 2.25 4.90 20.80
N ASN A 58 2.35 4.54 19.52
CA ASN A 58 1.39 3.64 18.90
C ASN A 58 1.51 2.25 19.56
N PRO A 59 0.44 1.66 20.12
CA PRO A 59 0.48 0.33 20.72
C PRO A 59 1.00 -0.77 19.77
N GLN A 60 0.85 -0.56 18.46
CA GLN A 60 1.34 -1.47 17.43
C GLN A 60 2.88 -1.50 17.35
N ALA A 61 3.60 -0.46 17.80
CA ALA A 61 5.06 -0.41 17.77
C ALA A 61 5.70 -1.59 18.50
N GLN A 62 5.11 -2.01 19.62
CA GLN A 62 5.58 -3.18 20.38
C GLN A 62 5.44 -4.51 19.62
N LEU A 63 4.62 -4.54 18.56
CA LEU A 63 4.44 -5.70 17.69
C LEU A 63 5.30 -5.61 16.43
N LEU A 64 5.87 -4.44 16.10
CA LEU A 64 6.70 -4.23 14.91
C LEU A 64 8.20 -4.51 15.19
N LYS A 65 8.47 -5.63 15.86
CA LYS A 65 9.82 -6.07 16.25
C LYS A 65 9.88 -7.59 16.47
N ASP A 66 11.06 -8.07 16.85
CA ASP A 66 11.29 -9.45 17.32
C ASP A 66 10.87 -10.57 16.35
N ASN A 67 10.86 -10.28 15.04
CA ASN A 67 10.39 -11.17 13.98
C ASN A 67 8.92 -11.57 14.10
N ASN A 68 8.10 -10.75 14.76
CA ASN A 68 6.65 -10.96 14.82
C ASN A 68 6.04 -11.02 13.42
N GLU A 69 4.94 -11.76 13.28
CA GLU A 69 4.23 -11.85 12.01
C GLU A 69 3.32 -10.64 11.80
N VAL A 70 3.30 -10.15 10.57
CA VAL A 70 2.44 -9.05 10.14
C VAL A 70 1.77 -9.40 8.81
N THR A 71 0.56 -8.88 8.61
CA THR A 71 -0.13 -8.87 7.33
C THR A 71 -0.19 -7.44 6.81
N ILE A 72 0.18 -7.24 5.55
CA ILE A 72 0.22 -5.92 4.92
C ILE A 72 -0.69 -5.89 3.70
N LEU A 73 -1.44 -4.80 3.53
CA LEU A 73 -2.25 -4.57 2.34
C LEU A 73 -1.83 -3.27 1.67
N PHE A 74 -1.55 -3.35 0.37
CA PHE A 74 -1.42 -2.19 -0.50
C PHE A 74 -2.67 -2.09 -1.37
N SER A 75 -3.24 -0.88 -1.44
CA SER A 75 -4.50 -0.61 -2.13
C SER A 75 -4.26 0.21 -3.38
N GLY A 76 -4.30 -0.46 -4.53
CA GLY A 76 -4.38 0.21 -5.83
C GLY A 76 -5.79 0.73 -6.14
N PRO A 77 -6.04 1.13 -7.40
CA PRO A 77 -7.29 1.75 -7.79
C PRO A 77 -8.43 0.73 -7.74
N GLU A 78 -9.63 1.24 -7.46
CA GLU A 78 -10.85 0.45 -7.43
C GLU A 78 -12.05 1.27 -7.93
N CYS A 79 -13.09 0.59 -8.39
CA CYS A 79 -14.38 1.21 -8.64
C CYS A 79 -15.49 0.16 -8.74
N TYR A 80 -16.71 0.61 -8.48
CA TYR A 80 -17.91 -0.09 -8.89
C TYR A 80 -18.05 -0.06 -10.42
N ILE A 81 -18.40 -1.19 -11.02
CA ILE A 81 -18.75 -1.30 -12.44
C ILE A 81 -20.25 -1.58 -12.56
N SER A 82 -20.99 -0.55 -13.00
CA SER A 82 -22.38 -0.71 -13.43
C SER A 82 -22.46 -1.56 -14.71
N PRO A 83 -23.45 -2.45 -14.87
CA PRO A 83 -23.71 -3.15 -16.13
C PRO A 83 -23.83 -2.21 -17.34
N THR A 84 -24.27 -0.96 -17.13
CA THR A 84 -24.42 0.05 -18.18
C THR A 84 -23.08 0.51 -18.80
N VAL A 85 -21.95 0.16 -18.19
CA VAL A 85 -20.61 0.40 -18.75
C VAL A 85 -20.33 -0.53 -19.92
N TYR A 86 -20.93 -1.72 -19.92
CA TYR A 86 -20.64 -2.75 -20.91
C TYR A 86 -21.54 -2.64 -22.14
N GLY A 87 -21.01 -3.10 -23.29
CA GLY A 87 -21.79 -3.26 -24.52
C GLY A 87 -22.60 -4.56 -24.56
N THR A 88 -22.42 -5.44 -23.57
CA THR A 88 -23.16 -6.71 -23.43
C THR A 88 -23.91 -6.81 -22.11
N THR A 89 -24.88 -7.72 -22.03
CA THR A 89 -25.61 -8.01 -20.80
C THR A 89 -24.68 -8.61 -19.73
N GLN A 90 -24.47 -7.88 -18.63
CA GLN A 90 -23.62 -8.28 -17.51
C GLN A 90 -24.31 -8.00 -16.16
N LEU A 91 -23.72 -8.53 -15.08
CA LEU A 91 -24.10 -8.23 -13.70
C LEU A 91 -23.18 -7.16 -13.09
N PRO A 92 -23.66 -6.40 -12.08
CA PRO A 92 -22.84 -5.41 -11.39
C PRO A 92 -21.66 -6.07 -10.65
N THR A 93 -20.52 -5.38 -10.61
CA THR A 93 -19.31 -5.89 -9.93
C THR A 93 -18.44 -4.74 -9.41
N TRP A 94 -17.37 -5.08 -8.71
CA TRP A 94 -16.23 -4.20 -8.45
C TRP A 94 -15.03 -4.64 -9.28
N ASN A 95 -14.28 -3.68 -9.78
CA ASN A 95 -12.91 -3.88 -10.21
C ASN A 95 -11.97 -3.25 -9.18
N TYR A 96 -10.86 -3.93 -8.88
CA TYR A 96 -9.86 -3.47 -7.92
C TYR A 96 -8.50 -4.12 -8.15
N ILE A 97 -7.46 -3.48 -7.63
CA ILE A 97 -6.11 -4.01 -7.51
C ILE A 97 -5.69 -3.95 -6.04
N LYS A 98 -5.41 -5.10 -5.43
CA LYS A 98 -4.85 -5.18 -4.06
C LYS A 98 -3.65 -6.10 -4.05
N VAL A 99 -2.65 -5.77 -3.23
CA VAL A 99 -1.53 -6.66 -2.91
C VAL A 99 -1.60 -6.98 -1.43
N HIS A 100 -1.67 -8.26 -1.11
CA HIS A 100 -1.66 -8.77 0.25
C HIS A 100 -0.33 -9.46 0.48
N LEU A 101 0.38 -9.04 1.52
CA LEU A 101 1.65 -9.63 1.92
C LEU A 101 1.54 -10.19 3.33
N LYS A 102 2.34 -11.22 3.59
CA LYS A 102 2.72 -11.62 4.94
C LYS A 102 4.22 -11.48 5.07
N GLY A 103 4.67 -11.18 6.27
CA GLY A 103 6.09 -11.08 6.55
C GLY A 103 6.41 -11.12 8.03
N SER A 104 7.70 -11.18 8.33
CA SER A 104 8.22 -11.01 9.68
C SER A 104 8.86 -9.63 9.81
N VAL A 105 8.60 -8.95 10.92
CA VAL A 105 9.06 -7.58 11.16
C VAL A 105 10.15 -7.51 12.22
N LYS A 106 11.17 -6.68 11.98
CA LYS A 106 12.28 -6.43 12.89
C LYS A 106 12.49 -4.94 13.08
N ALA A 107 12.60 -4.48 14.33
CA ALA A 107 12.99 -3.12 14.64
C ALA A 107 14.47 -2.88 14.34
N ILE A 108 14.78 -1.67 13.87
CA ILE A 108 16.14 -1.23 13.58
C ILE A 108 16.54 -0.12 14.57
N GLU A 109 17.38 -0.48 15.53
CA GLU A 109 17.87 0.44 16.56
C GLU A 109 19.09 1.22 16.07
N SER A 110 18.89 2.09 15.08
CA SER A 110 19.93 3.00 14.59
C SER A 110 19.34 4.33 14.14
N LYS A 111 19.66 5.40 14.88
CA LYS A 111 19.24 6.76 14.51
C LYS A 111 19.74 7.18 13.13
N ALA A 112 20.95 6.76 12.75
CA ALA A 112 21.51 7.04 11.44
C ALA A 112 20.72 6.32 10.33
N ALA A 113 20.38 5.04 10.54
CA ALA A 113 19.57 4.28 9.57
C ALA A 113 18.14 4.84 9.46
N LEU A 114 17.50 5.15 10.59
CA LEU A 114 16.18 5.77 10.62
C LEU A 114 16.17 7.11 9.87
N LYS A 115 17.16 7.97 10.14
CA LYS A 115 17.31 9.26 9.46
C LYS A 115 17.47 9.09 7.95
N GLN A 116 18.35 8.18 7.53
CA GLN A 116 18.54 7.88 6.11
C GLN A 116 17.25 7.36 5.47
N SER A 117 16.49 6.50 6.17
CA SER A 117 15.23 5.95 5.66
C SER A 117 14.17 7.03 5.42
N LEU A 118 14.10 8.06 6.28
CA LEU A 118 13.17 9.17 6.12
C LEU A 118 13.54 10.03 4.91
N ILE A 119 14.84 10.24 4.68
CA ILE A 119 15.34 10.97 3.50
C ILE A 119 15.01 10.19 2.23
N THR A 120 15.35 8.90 2.19
CA THR A 120 15.06 8.02 1.04
C THR A 120 13.56 7.91 0.76
N MET A 121 12.73 7.77 1.80
CA MET A 121 11.27 7.76 1.64
C MET A 121 10.76 9.10 1.12
N THR A 122 11.28 10.23 1.61
CA THR A 122 10.89 11.56 1.11
C THR A 122 11.26 11.71 -0.36
N GLU A 123 12.50 11.37 -0.72
CA GLU A 123 12.97 11.43 -2.12
C GLU A 123 12.11 10.58 -3.04
N PHE A 124 11.75 9.37 -2.61
CA PHE A 124 10.86 8.48 -3.34
C PHE A 124 9.47 9.09 -3.57
N LEU A 125 8.86 9.67 -2.52
CA LEU A 125 7.51 10.23 -2.58
C LEU A 125 7.43 11.56 -3.34
N GLU A 126 8.53 12.30 -3.42
CA GLU A 126 8.62 13.55 -4.17
C GLU A 126 8.90 13.33 -5.67
N ALA A 127 9.22 12.10 -6.07
CA ALA A 127 9.42 11.78 -7.48
C ALA A 127 8.14 11.98 -8.32
N PRO A 128 8.26 12.36 -9.60
CA PRO A 128 9.50 12.66 -10.33
C PRO A 128 9.96 14.12 -10.21
N ASP A 129 9.17 15.01 -9.60
CA ASP A 129 9.42 16.45 -9.63
C ASP A 129 10.47 16.91 -8.60
N HIS A 130 10.63 16.17 -7.50
CA HIS A 130 11.57 16.44 -6.40
C HIS A 130 11.51 17.90 -5.90
N LYS A 131 10.30 18.43 -5.69
CA LYS A 131 10.09 19.84 -5.30
C LYS A 131 10.53 20.12 -3.87
N TYR A 132 10.50 19.10 -3.01
CA TYR A 132 11.03 19.15 -1.67
C TYR A 132 12.18 18.14 -1.50
N VAL A 133 13.20 18.55 -0.75
CA VAL A 133 14.31 17.68 -0.31
C VAL A 133 14.38 17.76 1.20
N LEU A 134 14.38 16.60 1.87
CA LEU A 134 14.59 16.53 3.31
C LEU A 134 16.08 16.62 3.62
N GLU A 135 16.54 17.80 4.01
CA GLU A 135 17.96 18.03 4.31
C GLU A 135 18.45 17.17 5.49
N PRO A 136 19.60 16.49 5.36
CA PRO A 136 20.16 15.69 6.44
C PRO A 136 20.50 16.48 7.69
N ASP A 137 20.71 17.79 7.67
CA ASP A 137 21.01 18.59 8.86
C ASP A 137 19.77 19.29 9.45
N ASN A 138 18.56 18.94 8.98
CA ASN A 138 17.32 19.56 9.44
C ASN A 138 17.10 19.34 10.95
N PRO A 139 17.07 20.41 11.78
CA PRO A 139 16.96 20.27 13.24
C PRO A 139 15.60 19.75 13.71
N ARG A 140 14.54 19.88 12.90
CA ARG A 140 13.22 19.29 13.19
C ARG A 140 13.24 17.78 12.96
N LEU A 141 13.94 17.31 11.92
CA LEU A 141 14.15 15.88 11.68
C LEU A 141 14.84 15.25 12.90
N ASP A 142 15.99 15.80 13.31
CA ASP A 142 16.77 15.25 14.44
C ASP A 142 15.99 15.19 15.76
N ARG A 143 15.16 16.21 16.02
CA ARG A 143 14.28 16.21 17.20
C ARG A 143 13.25 15.09 17.14
N ASN A 144 12.64 14.89 15.97
CA ASN A 144 11.55 13.95 15.77
C ASN A 144 11.98 12.48 15.71
N LEU A 145 13.28 12.20 15.45
CA LEU A 145 13.83 10.84 15.50
C LEU A 145 13.61 10.13 16.85
N ASN A 146 13.39 10.88 17.94
CA ASN A 146 13.14 10.29 19.27
C ASN A 146 11.69 9.80 19.46
N TYR A 147 10.79 10.11 18.54
CA TYR A 147 9.36 9.77 18.66
C TYR A 147 8.91 8.71 17.66
N ILE A 148 9.83 8.18 16.86
CA ILE A 148 9.53 7.15 15.86
C ILE A 148 10.58 6.03 15.91
N GLU A 149 10.13 4.82 15.64
CA GLU A 149 10.95 3.62 15.51
C GLU A 149 10.92 3.12 14.07
N MET A 150 12.10 2.83 13.52
CA MET A 150 12.25 2.20 12.20
C MET A 150 12.07 0.69 12.33
N PHE A 151 11.44 0.09 11.32
CA PHE A 151 11.39 -1.35 11.16
C PHE A 151 11.59 -1.78 9.71
N GLU A 152 12.02 -3.02 9.55
CA GLU A 152 12.10 -3.72 8.27
C GLU A 152 11.17 -4.93 8.30
N ILE A 153 10.52 -5.21 7.17
CA ILE A 153 9.69 -6.41 7.00
C ILE A 153 10.32 -7.27 5.91
N THR A 154 10.65 -8.51 6.28
CA THR A 154 11.00 -9.56 5.33
C THR A 154 9.71 -10.21 4.84
N ILE A 155 9.44 -10.14 3.53
CA ILE A 155 8.20 -10.67 2.95
C ILE A 155 8.33 -12.19 2.82
N THR A 156 7.34 -12.92 3.35
CA THR A 156 7.31 -14.40 3.33
C THR A 156 6.24 -14.95 2.40
N ASN A 157 5.22 -14.15 2.07
CA ASN A 157 4.17 -14.54 1.13
C ASN A 157 3.67 -13.33 0.35
N TRP A 158 3.48 -13.54 -0.96
CA TRP A 158 2.91 -12.57 -1.89
C TRP A 158 1.54 -13.05 -2.38
N GLU A 159 0.59 -12.13 -2.51
CA GLU A 159 -0.72 -12.42 -3.09
C GLU A 159 -1.26 -11.18 -3.81
N GLY A 160 -1.26 -11.20 -5.15
CA GLY A 160 -1.89 -10.19 -5.99
C GLY A 160 -3.37 -10.51 -6.24
N LYS A 161 -4.27 -9.60 -5.89
CA LYS A 161 -5.72 -9.71 -6.15
C LYS A 161 -6.16 -8.65 -7.15
N PHE A 162 -6.19 -9.03 -8.42
CA PHE A 162 -6.41 -8.14 -9.55
C PHE A 162 -7.73 -8.56 -10.20
N LYS A 163 -8.84 -7.94 -9.79
CA LYS A 163 -10.16 -8.18 -10.37
C LYS A 163 -10.46 -7.06 -11.37
N LEU A 164 -10.31 -7.34 -12.66
CA LEU A 164 -10.30 -6.33 -13.72
C LEU A 164 -11.20 -6.72 -14.90
N SER A 165 -12.30 -7.45 -14.63
CA SER A 165 -13.25 -7.92 -15.64
C SER A 165 -12.63 -8.80 -16.74
N GLN A 166 -11.58 -9.56 -16.42
CA GLN A 166 -10.81 -10.34 -17.40
C GLN A 166 -11.60 -11.49 -18.06
N ASP A 167 -12.77 -11.83 -17.52
CA ASP A 167 -13.69 -12.85 -18.06
C ASP A 167 -14.62 -12.31 -19.16
N LYS A 168 -14.57 -11.01 -19.45
CA LYS A 168 -15.49 -10.34 -20.39
C LYS A 168 -14.95 -10.33 -21.82
N LYS A 169 -15.79 -9.88 -22.76
CA LYS A 169 -15.37 -9.66 -24.16
C LYS A 169 -14.34 -8.52 -24.22
N PRO A 170 -13.45 -8.49 -25.23
CA PRO A 170 -12.43 -7.44 -25.34
C PRO A 170 -12.98 -5.99 -25.31
N SER A 171 -14.14 -5.74 -25.91
CA SER A 171 -14.80 -4.43 -25.86
C SER A 171 -15.21 -4.04 -24.43
N ASP A 172 -15.70 -5.00 -23.65
CA ASP A 172 -16.16 -4.79 -22.28
C ASP A 172 -14.99 -4.65 -21.31
N ILE A 173 -13.89 -5.37 -21.54
CA ILE A 173 -12.61 -5.17 -20.82
C ILE A 173 -12.11 -3.74 -21.04
N LYS A 174 -12.11 -3.27 -22.30
CA LYS A 174 -11.69 -1.91 -22.63
C LYS A 174 -12.59 -0.87 -21.93
N ALA A 175 -13.91 -1.04 -22.00
CA ALA A 175 -14.87 -0.16 -21.35
C ALA A 175 -14.69 -0.12 -19.81
N ALA A 176 -14.47 -1.28 -19.17
CA ALA A 176 -14.21 -1.35 -17.74
C ALA A 176 -12.89 -0.66 -17.34
N ARG A 177 -11.84 -0.78 -18.16
CA ARG A 177 -10.57 -0.07 -17.95
C ARG A 177 -10.74 1.45 -18.05
N GLU A 178 -11.42 1.92 -19.09
CA GLU A 178 -11.71 3.35 -19.26
C GLU A 178 -12.55 3.90 -18.11
N HIS A 179 -13.53 3.13 -17.64
CA HIS A 179 -14.32 3.50 -16.46
C HIS A 179 -13.48 3.57 -15.18
N LEU A 180 -12.59 2.59 -14.93
CA LEU A 180 -11.70 2.61 -13.77
C LEU A 180 -10.80 3.85 -13.77
N ILE A 181 -10.21 4.20 -14.93
CA ILE A 181 -9.40 5.41 -15.10
C ILE A 181 -10.22 6.66 -14.77
N LYS A 182 -11.40 6.79 -15.37
CA LYS A 182 -12.27 7.96 -15.18
C LYS A 182 -12.67 8.13 -13.71
N THR A 183 -13.18 7.08 -13.07
CA THR A 183 -13.69 7.16 -11.69
C THR A 183 -12.59 7.46 -10.67
N ASN A 184 -11.34 7.05 -10.93
CA ASN A 184 -10.19 7.38 -10.08
C ASN A 184 -9.58 8.77 -10.38
N GLN A 185 -10.12 9.50 -11.36
CA GLN A 185 -9.78 10.90 -11.67
C GLN A 185 -10.88 11.89 -11.26
N ASP A 186 -12.07 11.40 -10.92
CA ASP A 186 -13.21 12.24 -10.58
C ASP A 186 -12.94 13.09 -9.33
N SER A 187 -13.46 14.33 -9.35
CA SER A 187 -13.17 15.32 -8.31
C SER A 187 -13.80 14.93 -6.96
N ILE A 188 -12.95 14.62 -5.98
CA ILE A 188 -13.34 14.38 -4.58
C ILE A 188 -13.83 15.64 -3.85
N ARG A 189 -13.84 16.81 -4.51
CA ARG A 189 -14.15 18.11 -3.89
C ARG A 189 -15.48 18.11 -3.14
N ALA A 190 -16.55 17.61 -3.76
CA ALA A 190 -17.87 17.60 -3.13
C ALA A 190 -17.94 16.67 -1.90
N PHE A 191 -17.06 15.66 -1.83
CA PHE A 191 -16.91 14.84 -0.63
C PHE A 191 -16.08 15.57 0.41
N LEU A 192 -14.94 16.16 0.02
CA LEU A 192 -14.09 16.95 0.90
C LEU A 192 -14.85 18.10 1.56
N ASP A 193 -15.63 18.88 0.81
CA ASP A 193 -16.47 19.97 1.34
C ASP A 193 -17.45 19.50 2.44
N LYS A 194 -17.71 18.19 2.55
CA LYS A 194 -18.54 17.60 3.61
C LYS A 194 -17.74 17.11 4.82
N VAL A 195 -16.46 16.77 4.66
CA VAL A 195 -15.67 16.04 5.68
C VAL A 195 -14.38 16.75 6.12
N PHE A 196 -13.91 17.76 5.40
CA PHE A 196 -12.69 18.53 5.68
C PHE A 196 -12.85 19.98 5.24
#